data_AF-A0A518RE74-F1
#
_entry.id   AF-A0A518RE74-F1
#
_cell.length_a   1.000
_cell.length_b   1.000
_cell.length_c   1.000
_cell.angle_alpha   90.00
_cell.angle_beta   90.00
_cell.angle_gamma   90.00
#
_symmetry.space_group_name_H-M   'P 1'
#
loop_
_entity.id
_entity.type
_entity.pdbx_description
1 polymer ?
#
loop_
_entity_poly.entity_id
_entity_poly.type
_entity_poly.pdbx_seq_one_letter_code
_entity_poly.pdbx_strand_id
1 'polypeptide(L)'
;MRTPYDAALRALDRDMDALKALVADATARLDGMQTLHEALTSQIARETELSAVEWQLQADAYLARARDERRRLETLRHDAEVELTMLRRKAAQQYASMRAVGNAADAFRAEAERALQNAEQAMLDDLTAARFVRRARDLRRARA
;
A
#
# COMPACT_ATOMS: atom_id res chain seq x y z
N MET A 1 9.22 22.98 -2.19
CA MET A 1 7.93 23.69 -2.10
C MET A 1 6.96 22.83 -1.29
N ARG A 2 6.33 23.36 -0.24
CA ARG A 2 5.33 22.61 0.54
C ARG A 2 4.00 22.66 -0.22
N THR A 3 3.41 21.52 -0.55
CA THR A 3 2.12 21.49 -1.27
C THR A 3 0.96 21.38 -0.30
N PRO A 4 -0.26 21.85 -0.66
CA PRO A 4 -1.47 21.61 0.14
C PRO A 4 -1.76 20.12 0.36
N TYR A 5 -1.24 19.25 -0.51
CA TYR A 5 -1.42 17.80 -0.49
C TYR A 5 -0.48 17.07 0.47
N ASP A 6 0.59 17.72 0.96
CA ASP A 6 1.62 17.04 1.77
C ASP A 6 1.06 16.45 3.07
N ALA A 7 0.06 17.09 3.69
CA ALA A 7 -0.58 16.57 4.89
C ALA A 7 -1.43 15.32 4.59
N ALA A 8 -2.15 15.33 3.47
CA ALA A 8 -2.95 14.20 3.01
C ALA A 8 -2.04 13.00 2.64
N LEU A 9 -0.96 13.25 1.87
CA LEU A 9 0.00 12.21 1.51
C LEU A 9 0.64 11.54 2.73
N ARG A 10 1.03 12.32 3.74
CA ARG A 10 1.57 11.76 5.01
C ARG A 10 0.55 10.95 5.80
N ALA A 11 -0.72 11.32 5.76
CA ALA A 11 -1.78 10.52 6.39
C ALA A 11 -1.96 9.20 5.65
N LEU A 12 -2.03 9.25 4.31
CA LEU A 12 -2.18 8.06 3.46
C LEU A 12 -0.99 7.09 3.60
N ASP A 13 0.24 7.60 3.73
CA ASP A 13 1.45 6.80 3.99
C ASP A 13 1.36 6.07 5.34
N ARG A 14 0.97 6.77 6.41
CA ARG A 14 0.80 6.16 7.74
C ARG A 14 -0.26 5.05 7.73
N ASP A 15 -1.38 5.30 7.06
CA ASP A 15 -2.45 4.31 6.91
C ASP A 15 -1.96 3.10 6.08
N MET A 16 -1.16 3.33 5.04
CA MET A 16 -0.55 2.28 4.23
C MET A 16 0.43 1.43 5.04
N ASP A 17 1.27 2.05 5.88
CA ASP A 17 2.21 1.32 6.73
C ASP A 17 1.50 0.48 7.79
N ALA A 18 0.42 1.00 8.38
CA ALA A 18 -0.44 0.22 9.27
C ALA A 18 -1.07 -0.99 8.54
N LEU A 19 -1.53 -0.82 7.29
CA LEU A 19 -2.06 -1.91 6.48
C LEU A 19 -1.01 -2.96 6.14
N LYS A 20 0.23 -2.56 5.81
CA LYS A 20 1.33 -3.50 5.57
C LYS A 20 1.61 -4.35 6.81
N ALA A 21 1.63 -3.74 8.00
CA ALA A 21 1.84 -4.46 9.25
C ALA A 21 0.72 -5.50 9.49
N LEU A 22 -0.55 -5.12 9.27
CA LEU A 22 -1.68 -6.05 9.38
C LEU A 22 -1.61 -7.21 8.38
N VAL A 23 -1.23 -6.93 7.13
CA VAL A 23 -1.04 -7.98 6.11
C VAL A 23 0.09 -8.92 6.50
N ALA A 24 1.19 -8.40 7.03
CA ALA A 24 2.32 -9.21 7.48
C ALA A 24 1.93 -10.13 8.64
N ASP A 25 1.23 -9.60 9.65
CA ASP A 25 0.71 -10.38 10.78
C ASP A 25 -0.26 -11.47 10.33
N ALA A 26 -1.24 -11.13 9.49
CA ALA A 26 -2.19 -12.11 8.94
C ALA A 26 -1.50 -13.22 8.14
N THR A 27 -0.45 -12.87 7.38
CA THR A 27 0.35 -13.85 6.62
C THR A 27 1.13 -14.78 7.56
N ALA A 28 1.75 -14.25 8.61
CA ALA A 28 2.46 -15.05 9.60
C ALA A 28 1.52 -15.99 10.38
N ARG A 29 0.31 -15.52 10.71
CA ARG A 29 -0.73 -16.34 11.35
C ARG A 29 -1.15 -17.51 10.45
N LEU A 30 -1.34 -17.27 9.15
CA LEU A 30 -1.66 -18.33 8.18
C LEU A 30 -0.55 -19.37 8.05
N ASP A 31 0.69 -18.93 7.99
CA ASP A 31 1.86 -19.84 7.91
C ASP A 31 1.97 -20.72 9.17
N GLY A 32 1.74 -20.13 10.35
CA GLY A 32 1.66 -20.86 11.61
C GLY A 32 0.52 -21.90 11.63
N MET A 33 -0.67 -21.52 11.15
CA MET A 33 -1.82 -22.44 11.03
C MET A 33 -1.54 -23.59 10.05
N GLN A 34 -0.87 -23.31 8.93
CA GLN A 34 -0.49 -24.32 7.96
C GLN A 34 0.52 -25.31 8.55
N THR A 35 1.54 -24.81 9.26
CA THR A 35 2.52 -25.66 9.95
C THR A 35 1.85 -26.57 10.98
N LEU A 36 0.92 -26.04 11.78
CA LEU A 36 0.15 -26.82 12.75
C LEU A 36 -0.72 -27.89 12.08
N HIS A 37 -1.36 -27.54 10.96
CA HIS A 37 -2.18 -28.46 10.19
C HIS A 37 -1.36 -29.63 9.61
N GLU A 38 -0.18 -29.35 9.07
CA GLU A 38 0.74 -30.36 8.54
C GLU A 38 1.29 -31.27 9.66
N ALA A 39 1.65 -30.68 10.80
CA ALA A 39 2.09 -31.43 11.98
C ALA A 39 0.99 -32.37 12.50
N LEU A 40 -0.24 -31.88 12.64
CA LEU A 40 -1.38 -32.67 13.10
C LEU A 40 -1.73 -33.78 12.11
N THR A 41 -1.71 -33.49 10.80
CA THR A 41 -1.95 -34.49 9.76
C THR A 41 -0.92 -35.61 9.81
N SER A 42 0.35 -35.26 9.99
CA SER A 42 1.45 -36.23 10.14
C SER A 42 1.30 -37.07 11.42
N GLN A 43 0.85 -36.45 12.52
CA GLN A 43 0.62 -37.17 13.77
C GLN A 43 -0.55 -38.15 13.66
N ILE A 44 -1.67 -37.73 13.06
CA ILE A 44 -2.81 -38.62 12.81
C ILE A 44 -2.39 -39.82 11.96
N ALA A 45 -1.59 -39.60 10.90
CA ALA A 45 -1.11 -40.68 10.04
C ALA A 45 -0.29 -41.71 10.83
N ARG A 46 0.67 -41.25 11.65
CA ARG A 46 1.49 -42.12 12.50
C ARG A 46 0.66 -42.92 13.50
N GLU A 47 -0.27 -42.27 14.20
CA GLU A 47 -1.11 -42.92 15.21
C GLU A 47 -2.07 -43.94 14.57
N THR A 48 -2.56 -43.64 13.36
CA THR A 48 -3.38 -44.59 12.59
C THR A 48 -2.56 -45.84 12.22
N GLU A 49 -1.32 -45.67 11.76
CA GLU A 49 -0.42 -46.77 11.42
C GLU A 49 -0.09 -47.65 12.65
N LEU A 50 0.25 -47.03 13.79
CA LEU A 50 0.54 -47.75 15.04
C LEU A 50 -0.67 -48.57 15.51
N SER A 51 -1.86 -47.97 15.50
CA SER A 51 -3.10 -48.66 15.90
C SER A 51 -3.48 -49.82 14.96
N ALA A 52 -3.06 -49.77 13.70
CA ALA A 52 -3.29 -50.85 12.74
C ALA A 52 -2.37 -52.06 12.99
N VAL A 53 -1.16 -51.83 13.50
CA VAL A 53 -0.18 -52.89 13.80
C VAL A 53 -0.46 -53.53 15.17
N GLU A 54 -0.91 -52.74 16.14
CA GLU A 54 -1.04 -53.17 17.53
C GLU A 54 -2.48 -53.02 18.02
N TRP A 55 -3.29 -54.07 17.82
CA TRP A 55 -4.73 -54.12 18.12
C TRP A 55 -5.11 -53.83 19.58
N GLN A 56 -4.15 -53.85 20.51
CA GLN A 56 -4.36 -53.50 21.92
C GLN A 56 -4.32 -51.98 22.16
N LEU A 57 -3.80 -51.18 21.23
CA LEU A 57 -3.83 -49.72 21.29
C LEU A 57 -5.18 -49.20 20.78
N GLN A 58 -6.11 -48.93 21.68
CA GLN A 58 -7.35 -48.23 21.35
C GLN A 58 -7.08 -46.73 21.12
N ALA A 59 -6.81 -46.36 19.87
CA ALA A 59 -6.55 -44.97 19.47
C ALA A 59 -7.80 -44.19 19.02
N ASP A 60 -8.98 -44.81 18.96
CA ASP A 60 -10.18 -44.23 18.33
C ASP A 60 -10.59 -42.87 18.91
N ALA A 61 -10.60 -42.74 20.24
CA ALA A 61 -10.97 -41.49 20.91
C ALA A 61 -9.93 -40.36 20.67
N TYR A 62 -8.66 -40.72 20.52
CA TYR A 62 -7.61 -39.78 20.14
C TYR A 62 -7.79 -39.34 18.67
N LEU A 63 -7.95 -40.30 17.75
CA LEU A 63 -8.11 -40.03 16.32
C LEU A 63 -9.36 -39.20 16.02
N ALA A 64 -10.46 -39.44 16.73
CA ALA A 64 -11.68 -38.63 16.64
C ALA A 64 -11.40 -37.17 17.03
N ARG A 65 -10.77 -36.94 18.19
CA ARG A 65 -10.39 -35.58 18.65
C ARG A 65 -9.43 -34.90 17.68
N ALA A 66 -8.44 -35.62 17.16
CA ALA A 66 -7.47 -35.08 16.23
C ALA A 66 -8.11 -34.69 14.88
N ARG A 67 -9.08 -35.46 14.39
CA ARG A 67 -9.86 -35.11 13.19
C ARG A 67 -10.74 -33.88 13.41
N ASP A 68 -11.34 -33.74 14.57
CA ASP A 68 -12.12 -32.54 14.93
C ASP A 68 -11.23 -31.31 15.01
N GLU A 69 -10.06 -31.44 15.62
CA GLU A 69 -9.08 -30.35 15.70
C GLU A 69 -8.58 -29.95 14.31
N ARG A 70 -8.32 -30.91 13.42
CA ARG A 70 -7.95 -30.64 12.03
C ARG A 70 -9.04 -29.83 11.31
N ARG A 71 -10.32 -30.22 11.48
CA ARG A 71 -11.46 -29.49 10.90
C ARG A 71 -11.55 -28.05 11.43
N ARG A 72 -11.33 -27.85 12.73
CA ARG A 72 -11.29 -26.51 13.33
C ARG A 72 -10.17 -25.66 12.75
N LEU A 73 -8.97 -26.23 12.61
CA LEU A 73 -7.83 -25.55 11.99
C LEU A 73 -8.10 -25.20 10.52
N GLU A 74 -8.76 -26.07 9.77
CA GLU A 74 -9.18 -25.77 8.38
C GLU A 74 -10.15 -24.59 8.32
N THR A 75 -11.15 -24.53 9.21
CA THR A 75 -12.07 -23.38 9.30
C THR A 75 -11.32 -22.10 9.66
N LEU A 76 -10.46 -22.12 10.68
CA LEU A 76 -9.67 -20.96 11.09
C LEU A 76 -8.73 -20.47 9.97
N ARG A 77 -8.12 -21.40 9.22
CA ARG A 77 -7.28 -21.07 8.06
C ARG A 77 -8.12 -20.38 6.98
N HIS A 78 -9.29 -20.92 6.67
CA HIS A 78 -10.18 -20.31 5.67
C HIS A 78 -10.58 -18.89 6.06
N ASP A 79 -10.99 -18.68 7.32
CA ASP A 79 -11.35 -17.35 7.81
C ASP A 79 -10.17 -16.37 7.72
N ALA A 80 -8.96 -16.82 8.04
CA ALA A 80 -7.74 -16.02 7.92
C ALA A 80 -7.36 -15.74 6.45
N GLU A 81 -7.60 -16.66 5.51
CA GLU A 81 -7.42 -16.45 4.07
C GLU A 81 -8.38 -15.37 3.53
N VAL A 82 -9.63 -15.40 4.00
CA VAL A 82 -10.64 -14.37 3.69
C VAL A 82 -10.22 -13.01 4.26
N GLU A 83 -9.79 -12.97 5.52
CA GLU A 83 -9.27 -11.76 6.17
C GLU A 83 -8.09 -11.16 5.36
N LEU A 84 -7.10 -11.99 5.00
CA LEU A 84 -5.94 -11.58 4.20
C LEU A 84 -6.36 -11.02 2.84
N THR A 85 -7.33 -11.65 2.18
CA THR A 85 -7.87 -11.19 0.89
C THR A 85 -8.50 -9.81 1.03
N MET A 86 -9.28 -9.59 2.09
CA MET A 86 -9.90 -8.30 2.37
C MET A 86 -8.86 -7.23 2.69
N LEU A 87 -7.83 -7.54 3.48
CA LEU A 87 -6.72 -6.63 3.76
C LEU A 87 -5.96 -6.24 2.49
N ARG A 88 -5.66 -7.21 1.61
CA ARG A 88 -5.00 -6.95 0.32
C ARG A 88 -5.84 -6.05 -0.58
N ARG A 89 -7.17 -6.27 -0.64
CA ARG A 89 -8.08 -5.40 -1.38
C ARG A 89 -8.08 -3.97 -0.83
N LYS A 90 -8.11 -3.82 0.50
CA LYS A 90 -8.03 -2.52 1.17
C LYS A 90 -6.70 -1.82 0.90
N ALA A 91 -5.60 -2.55 0.92
CA ALA A 91 -4.28 -2.03 0.58
C ALA A 91 -4.21 -1.55 -0.89
N ALA A 92 -4.78 -2.32 -1.83
CA ALA A 92 -4.87 -1.91 -3.23
C ALA A 92 -5.67 -0.62 -3.43
N GLN A 93 -6.81 -0.47 -2.73
CA GLN A 93 -7.61 0.75 -2.76
C GLN A 93 -6.85 1.94 -2.17
N GLN A 94 -6.20 1.75 -1.03
CA GLN A 94 -5.40 2.80 -0.41
C GLN A 94 -4.24 3.26 -1.31
N TYR A 95 -3.59 2.31 -1.99
CA TYR A 95 -2.52 2.62 -2.94
C TYR A 95 -3.05 3.43 -4.13
N ALA A 96 -4.23 3.07 -4.65
CA ALA A 96 -4.88 3.84 -5.71
C ALA A 96 -5.19 5.29 -5.27
N SER A 97 -5.72 5.47 -4.05
CA SER A 97 -5.96 6.80 -3.46
C SER A 97 -4.66 7.60 -3.32
N MET A 98 -3.60 6.98 -2.82
CA MET A 98 -2.29 7.61 -2.66
C MET A 98 -1.70 8.05 -4.01
N ARG A 99 -1.82 7.21 -5.05
CA ARG A 99 -1.42 7.57 -6.42
C ARG A 99 -2.24 8.73 -6.99
N ALA A 100 -3.54 8.76 -6.76
CA ALA A 100 -4.39 9.86 -7.22
C ALA A 100 -4.01 11.19 -6.56
N VAL A 101 -3.80 11.20 -5.24
CA VAL A 101 -3.36 12.41 -4.51
C VAL A 101 -1.94 12.80 -4.90
N GLY A 102 -1.04 11.84 -5.11
CA GLY A 102 0.33 12.08 -5.58
C GLY A 102 0.34 12.77 -6.95
N ASN A 103 -0.44 12.26 -7.90
CA ASN A 103 -0.57 12.88 -9.22
C ASN A 103 -1.12 14.31 -9.16
N ALA A 104 -2.10 14.58 -8.27
CA ALA A 104 -2.63 15.92 -8.06
C ALA A 104 -1.56 16.87 -7.47
N ALA A 105 -0.74 16.37 -6.54
CA ALA A 105 0.36 17.14 -5.96
C ALA A 105 1.44 17.46 -6.99
N ASP A 106 1.77 16.52 -7.88
CA ASP A 106 2.75 16.72 -8.94
C ASP A 106 2.23 17.70 -10.01
N ALA A 107 0.94 17.60 -10.38
CA ALA A 107 0.30 18.57 -11.27
C ALA A 107 0.33 19.99 -10.69
N PHE A 108 0.05 20.14 -9.39
CA PHE A 108 0.12 21.42 -8.69
C PHE A 108 1.53 22.00 -8.70
N ARG A 109 2.56 21.19 -8.46
CA ARG A 109 3.96 21.64 -8.52
C ARG A 109 4.33 22.11 -9.92
N ALA A 110 3.96 21.34 -10.95
CA ALA A 110 4.23 21.69 -12.34
C ALA A 110 3.51 22.97 -12.78
N GLU A 111 2.29 23.22 -12.27
CA GLU A 111 1.56 24.45 -12.54
C GLU A 111 2.18 25.65 -11.81
N ALA A 112 2.61 25.47 -10.56
CA ALA A 112 3.29 26.52 -9.80
C ALA A 112 4.64 26.90 -10.42
N GLU A 113 5.40 25.92 -10.92
CA GLU A 113 6.65 26.17 -11.65
C GLU A 113 6.41 26.93 -12.96
N ARG A 114 5.38 26.54 -13.73
CA ARG A 114 4.98 27.25 -14.94
C ARG A 114 4.55 28.68 -14.65
N ALA A 115 3.79 28.90 -13.58
CA ALA A 115 3.37 30.24 -13.17
C ALA A 115 4.57 31.12 -12.82
N LEU A 116 5.58 30.57 -12.15
CA LEU A 116 6.81 31.28 -11.80
C LEU A 116 7.63 31.63 -13.05
N GLN A 117 7.81 30.68 -13.97
CA GLN A 117 8.49 30.91 -15.25
C GLN A 117 7.79 31.99 -16.09
N ASN A 118 6.45 31.95 -16.16
CA ASN A 118 5.68 32.94 -16.89
C ASN A 118 5.81 34.34 -16.25
N ALA A 119 5.85 34.42 -14.93
CA ALA A 119 6.06 35.69 -14.22
C ALA A 119 7.46 36.27 -14.47
N GLU A 120 8.49 35.42 -14.48
CA GLU A 120 9.87 35.82 -14.81
C GLU A 120 9.98 36.33 -16.25
N GLN A 121 9.36 35.64 -17.21
CA GLN A 121 9.33 36.06 -18.61
C GLN A 121 8.59 37.39 -18.79
N ALA A 122 7.40 37.54 -18.19
CA ALA A 122 6.65 38.79 -18.24
C ALA A 122 7.45 39.98 -17.71
N MET A 123 8.21 39.78 -16.62
CA MET A 123 9.07 40.83 -16.06
C MET A 123 10.23 41.21 -17.02
N LEU A 124 10.82 40.24 -17.73
CA LEU A 124 11.85 40.50 -18.74
C LEU A 124 11.28 41.24 -19.96
N ASP A 125 10.10 40.84 -20.41
CA ASP A 125 9.41 41.47 -21.53
C ASP A 125 9.03 42.92 -21.21
N ASP A 126 8.51 43.18 -20.01
CA ASP A 126 8.21 44.55 -19.56
C ASP A 126 9.46 45.44 -19.52
N LEU A 127 10.58 44.90 -19.02
CA LEU A 127 11.85 45.61 -18.95
C LEU A 127 12.42 45.92 -20.35
N THR A 128 12.33 44.96 -21.28
CA THR A 128 12.79 45.17 -22.66
C THR A 128 11.89 46.15 -23.41
N ALA A 129 10.58 46.06 -23.26
CA ALA A 129 9.62 47.02 -23.81
C ALA A 129 9.87 48.44 -23.29
N ALA A 130 10.08 48.61 -21.97
CA ALA A 130 10.41 49.91 -21.38
C ALA A 130 11.70 50.51 -21.95
N ARG A 131 12.75 49.69 -22.12
CA ARG A 131 14.01 50.11 -22.76
C ARG A 131 13.80 50.52 -24.21
N PHE A 132 13.00 49.77 -24.97
CA PHE A 132 12.69 50.08 -26.36
C PHE A 132 11.93 51.41 -26.49
N VAL A 133 10.89 51.63 -25.68
CA VAL A 133 10.12 52.89 -25.65
C VAL A 133 11.01 54.08 -25.29
N ARG A 134 11.91 53.92 -24.31
CA ARG A 134 12.87 54.97 -23.95
C ARG A 134 13.79 55.32 -25.12
N ARG A 135 14.39 54.32 -25.78
CA ARG A 135 15.26 54.51 -26.94
C ARG A 135 14.52 55.18 -28.11
N ALA A 136 13.27 54.78 -28.37
CA ALA A 136 12.44 55.39 -29.40
C ALA A 136 12.13 56.87 -29.11
N ARG A 137 11.91 57.24 -27.84
CA ARG A 137 11.73 58.63 -27.43
C ARG A 137 13.01 59.44 -27.62
N ASP A 138 14.17 58.92 -27.24
CA ASP A 138 15.45 59.60 -27.38
C ASP A 138 15.80 59.87 -28.86
N LEU A 139 15.55 58.88 -29.73
CA LEU A 139 15.74 59.03 -31.18
C LEU A 139 14.80 60.06 -31.82
N ARG A 140 13.56 60.17 -31.33
CA ARG A 140 12.62 61.21 -31.79
C ARG A 140 13.06 62.61 -31.36
N ARG A 141 13.60 62.75 -30.14
CA ARG A 141 14.14 64.04 -29.64
C ARG A 141 15.38 64.49 -30.39
N ALA A 142 16.25 63.57 -30.82
CA ALA A 142 17.45 63.89 -31.58
C ALA A 142 17.19 64.30 -33.04
N ARG A 143 15.97 64.08 -33.55
CA ARG A 143 15.55 64.43 -34.92
C ARG A 143 14.70 65.70 -35.00
N ALA A 144 14.27 66.25 -33.86
CA ALA A 144 13.55 67.51 -33.75
C ALA A 144 14.54 68.64 -33.43
#